data_AF-A0AAE1K8W6-F1
#
_entry.id   AF-A0AAE1K8W6-F1
#
_cell.length_a   1.000
_cell.length_b   1.000
_cell.length_c   1.000
_cell.angle_alpha   90.00
_cell.angle_beta   90.00
_cell.angle_gamma   90.00
#
_symmetry.space_group_name_H-M   'P 1'
#
loop_
_entity.id
_entity.type
_entity.pdbx_description
1 polymer ?
#
loop_
_entity_poly.entity_id
_entity_poly.type
_entity_poly.pdbx_seq_one_letter_code
_entity_poly.pdbx_strand_id
1 'polypeptide(L)'
;MLVGWWLTFCLVISTGFRSSLISHLTVQGRSRVPENLGDLVQEEGWTWGTATWTYDGAVLEYFSKHTHHVLRKIHKNMQVLAVHEAMNKVLAGGFSFIMIKNYIMVAIASRYTDTYGQSSVYVSKEEFSVMSCYGWGVRTGAPFFNQFISLRSRLEDAGLIETWTDTIMEDRVRSNREKAKSDSDTQQLLIQRGNTLRRPTRIKLYS
;
A
#
# COMPACT_ATOMS: atom_id res chain seq x y z
N MET A 1 -45.82 -17.63 40.30
CA MET A 1 -45.28 -16.51 39.50
C MET A 1 -43.75 -16.42 39.49
N LEU A 2 -43.05 -16.93 40.51
CA LEU A 2 -41.57 -16.93 40.58
C LEU A 2 -40.87 -17.67 39.42
N VAL A 3 -41.40 -18.82 39.00
CA VAL A 3 -40.79 -19.65 37.93
C VAL A 3 -40.82 -18.96 36.56
N GLY A 4 -41.91 -18.26 36.22
CA GLY A 4 -42.02 -17.55 34.94
C GLY A 4 -41.05 -16.36 34.84
N TRP A 5 -40.87 -15.63 35.94
CA TRP A 5 -39.88 -14.55 36.01
C TRP A 5 -38.45 -15.08 35.88
N TRP A 6 -38.15 -16.19 36.55
CA TRP A 6 -36.84 -16.84 36.44
C TRP A 6 -36.51 -17.30 35.02
N LEU A 7 -37.46 -17.95 34.32
CA LEU A 7 -37.26 -18.37 32.93
C LEU A 7 -37.04 -17.19 31.98
N THR A 8 -37.78 -16.10 32.19
CA THR A 8 -37.60 -14.86 31.41
C THR A 8 -36.20 -14.28 31.62
N PHE A 9 -35.72 -14.26 32.86
CA PHE A 9 -34.35 -13.82 33.20
C PHE A 9 -33.27 -14.68 32.53
N CYS A 10 -33.39 -16.02 32.61
CA CYS A 10 -32.47 -16.95 31.94
C CYS A 10 -32.45 -16.77 30.41
N LEU A 11 -33.61 -16.51 29.80
CA LEU A 11 -33.73 -16.27 28.36
C LEU A 11 -33.01 -14.98 27.96
N VAL A 12 -33.22 -13.88 28.69
CA VAL A 12 -32.57 -12.60 28.40
C VAL A 12 -31.05 -12.72 28.50
N ILE A 13 -30.54 -13.37 29.55
CA ILE A 13 -29.09 -13.59 29.71
C ILE A 13 -28.52 -14.46 28.60
N SER A 14 -29.20 -15.55 28.25
CA SER A 14 -28.74 -16.47 27.20
C SER A 14 -28.68 -15.78 25.84
N THR A 15 -29.68 -14.95 25.51
CA THR A 15 -29.71 -14.19 24.25
C THR A 15 -28.65 -13.09 24.25
N GLY A 16 -28.44 -12.39 25.36
CA GLY A 16 -27.40 -11.36 25.49
C GLY A 16 -25.99 -11.95 25.35
N PHE A 17 -25.71 -13.09 25.99
CA PHE A 17 -24.42 -13.76 25.89
C PHE A 17 -24.14 -14.25 24.46
N ARG A 18 -25.14 -14.85 23.79
CA ARG A 18 -25.00 -15.26 22.39
C ARG A 18 -24.72 -14.08 21.46
N SER A 19 -25.41 -12.95 21.66
CA SER A 19 -25.19 -11.75 20.85
C SER A 19 -23.77 -11.17 21.06
N SER A 20 -23.32 -11.08 22.31
CA SER A 20 -21.95 -10.64 22.64
C SER A 20 -20.88 -11.56 22.05
N LEU A 21 -21.08 -12.89 22.17
CA LEU A 21 -20.18 -13.87 21.60
C LEU A 21 -20.12 -13.78 20.07
N ILE A 22 -21.27 -13.66 19.40
CA ILE A 22 -21.31 -13.49 17.95
C ILE A 22 -20.62 -12.18 17.56
N SER A 23 -20.86 -11.08 18.27
CA SER A 23 -20.17 -9.81 18.02
C SER A 23 -18.66 -9.93 18.18
N HIS A 24 -18.18 -10.61 19.22
CA HIS A 24 -16.76 -10.79 19.48
C HIS A 24 -16.10 -11.74 18.46
N LEU A 25 -16.82 -12.75 17.97
CA LEU A 25 -16.31 -13.66 16.95
C LEU A 25 -16.37 -13.08 15.54
N THR A 26 -17.30 -12.16 15.28
CA THR A 26 -17.46 -11.51 13.96
C THR A 26 -16.57 -10.27 13.83
N VAL A 27 -16.38 -9.50 14.90
CA VAL A 27 -15.41 -8.40 14.96
C VAL A 27 -14.06 -8.99 15.33
N GLN A 28 -13.35 -9.53 14.34
CA GLN A 28 -11.92 -9.75 14.49
C GLN A 28 -11.30 -8.41 14.86
N GLY A 29 -10.68 -8.32 16.05
CA GLY A 29 -10.06 -7.11 16.56
C GLY A 29 -8.97 -6.63 15.59
N ARG A 30 -9.36 -5.81 14.62
CA ARG A 30 -8.42 -5.12 13.75
C ARG A 30 -7.90 -3.93 14.54
N SER A 31 -6.58 -3.86 14.70
CA SER A 31 -5.96 -2.63 15.12
C SER A 31 -6.38 -1.52 14.14
N ARG A 32 -6.63 -0.33 14.68
CA ARG A 32 -6.93 0.83 13.86
C ARG A 32 -5.71 1.09 12.98
N VAL A 33 -5.92 1.17 11.67
CA VAL A 33 -4.84 1.54 10.75
C VAL A 33 -4.62 3.05 10.87
N PRO A 34 -3.37 3.51 11.07
CA PRO A 34 -3.10 4.93 11.19
C PRO A 34 -3.38 5.62 9.84
N GLU A 35 -4.36 6.53 9.82
CA GLU A 35 -4.68 7.33 8.63
C GLU A 35 -3.76 8.55 8.54
N ASN A 36 -3.49 9.19 9.66
CA ASN A 36 -2.73 10.42 9.69
C ASN A 36 -1.38 10.26 10.39
N LEU A 37 -0.50 11.23 10.17
CA LEU A 37 0.84 11.24 10.77
C LEU A 37 0.80 11.36 12.30
N GLY A 38 -0.26 11.94 12.86
CA GLY A 38 -0.47 12.02 14.30
C GLY A 38 -0.80 10.66 14.91
N ASP A 39 -1.73 9.92 14.31
CA ASP A 39 -2.10 8.54 14.68
C ASP A 39 -0.85 7.65 14.66
N LEU A 40 -0.03 7.75 13.60
CA LEU A 40 1.22 7.00 13.46
C LEU A 40 2.22 7.27 14.59
N VAL A 41 2.23 8.48 15.13
CA VAL A 41 3.13 8.90 16.21
C VAL A 41 2.61 8.50 17.60
N GLN A 42 1.30 8.28 17.73
CA GLN A 42 0.62 7.86 18.96
C GLN A 42 0.61 6.34 19.11
N GLU A 43 0.56 5.60 18.01
CA GLU A 43 0.55 4.14 18.02
C GLU A 43 1.92 3.56 18.43
N GLU A 44 1.93 2.78 19.51
CA GLU A 44 3.14 2.13 20.01
C GLU A 44 3.55 0.95 19.13
N GLY A 45 4.86 0.76 18.95
CA GLY A 45 5.42 -0.34 18.14
C GLY A 45 5.38 -0.11 16.63
N TRP A 46 4.74 0.96 16.15
CA TRP A 46 4.82 1.35 14.75
C TRP A 46 6.15 2.03 14.43
N THR A 47 6.71 1.65 13.29
CA THR A 47 7.90 2.27 12.71
C THR A 47 7.56 2.84 11.33
N TRP A 48 8.38 3.75 10.83
CA TRP A 48 8.13 4.36 9.53
C TRP A 48 9.41 4.69 8.79
N GLY A 49 9.28 4.82 7.48
CA GLY A 49 10.39 5.19 6.63
C GLY A 49 9.96 5.73 5.28
N THR A 50 10.95 6.15 4.50
CA THR A 50 10.78 6.66 3.15
C THR A 50 11.85 6.06 2.24
N ALA A 51 11.73 6.28 0.92
CA ALA A 51 12.73 5.77 -0.01
C ALA A 51 14.00 6.62 -0.03
N THR A 52 15.13 5.97 -0.31
CA THR A 52 16.42 6.63 -0.48
C THR A 52 16.40 7.78 -1.49
N TRP A 53 15.70 7.61 -2.62
CA TRP A 53 15.64 8.64 -3.66
C TRP A 53 14.65 9.77 -3.36
N THR A 54 13.68 9.55 -2.46
CA THR A 54 12.76 10.60 -2.00
C THR A 54 13.31 11.37 -0.81
N TYR A 55 14.27 10.81 -0.08
CA TYR A 55 14.90 11.41 1.10
C TYR A 55 16.04 12.37 0.72
N ASP A 56 15.81 13.22 -0.25
CA ASP A 56 16.75 14.29 -0.62
C ASP A 56 15.98 15.57 -0.99
N GLY A 57 16.68 16.70 -1.00
CA GLY A 57 16.17 18.00 -1.41
C GLY A 57 14.96 18.47 -0.60
N ALA A 58 13.87 18.79 -1.30
CA ALA A 58 12.69 19.45 -0.74
C ALA A 58 12.00 18.63 0.37
N VAL A 59 12.03 17.30 0.32
CA VAL A 59 11.40 16.45 1.34
C VAL A 59 12.19 16.53 2.65
N LEU A 60 13.51 16.38 2.57
CA LEU A 60 14.40 16.52 3.73
C LEU A 60 14.31 17.93 4.32
N GLU A 61 14.31 18.95 3.46
CA GLU A 61 14.15 20.34 3.87
C GLU A 61 12.81 20.59 4.54
N TYR A 62 11.72 20.05 3.98
CA TYR A 62 10.39 20.15 4.56
C TYR A 62 10.36 19.58 5.99
N PHE A 63 10.83 18.34 6.18
CA PHE A 63 10.82 17.69 7.49
C PHE A 63 11.77 18.34 8.50
N SER A 64 12.93 18.82 8.05
CA SER A 64 13.93 19.44 8.93
C SER A 64 13.54 20.85 9.39
N LYS A 65 12.90 21.65 8.52
CA LYS A 65 12.51 23.03 8.82
C LYS A 65 11.11 23.15 9.42
N HIS A 66 10.30 22.08 9.41
CA HIS A 66 8.94 22.15 9.92
C HIS A 66 8.88 22.40 11.43
N THR A 67 7.98 23.28 11.86
CA THR A 67 7.80 23.64 13.28
C THR A 67 6.90 22.66 14.03
N HIS A 68 5.98 21.98 13.33
CA HIS A 68 5.02 21.06 13.94
C HIS A 68 5.68 19.85 14.62
N HIS A 69 5.32 19.61 15.88
CA HIS A 69 5.96 18.59 16.73
C HIS A 69 5.84 17.16 16.18
N VAL A 70 4.70 16.79 15.58
CA VAL A 70 4.48 15.47 14.96
C VAL A 70 5.50 15.22 13.85
N LEU A 71 5.69 16.21 12.96
CA LEU A 71 6.60 16.09 11.82
C LEU A 71 8.06 16.01 12.25
N ARG A 72 8.44 16.75 13.31
CA ARG A 72 9.78 16.63 13.92
C ARG A 72 10.02 15.24 14.51
N LYS A 73 9.01 14.66 15.19
CA LYS A 73 9.10 13.30 15.76
C LYS A 73 9.19 12.24 14.64
N ILE A 74 8.43 12.43 13.55
CA ILE A 74 8.54 11.58 12.36
C ILE A 74 9.94 11.67 11.76
N HIS A 75 10.44 12.87 11.49
CA HIS A 75 11.76 13.08 10.93
C HIS A 75 12.87 12.42 11.75
N LYS A 76 12.82 12.57 13.08
CA LYS A 76 13.82 12.00 13.99
C LYS A 76 13.93 10.47 13.90
N ASN A 77 12.82 9.78 13.66
CA ASN A 77 12.76 8.31 13.67
C ASN A 77 12.56 7.71 12.27
N MET A 78 12.65 8.54 11.21
CA MET A 78 12.38 8.11 9.84
C MET A 78 13.53 7.25 9.31
N GLN A 79 13.20 6.01 8.92
CA GLN A 79 14.15 5.11 8.27
C GLN A 79 14.23 5.40 6.77
N VAL A 80 15.43 5.34 6.20
CA VAL A 80 15.64 5.49 4.75
C VAL A 80 15.97 4.12 4.18
N LEU A 81 15.06 3.57 3.37
CA LEU A 81 15.14 2.20 2.89
C LEU A 81 14.97 2.13 1.37
N ALA A 82 15.43 1.04 0.76
CA ALA A 82 15.04 0.73 -0.61
C ALA A 82 13.54 0.41 -0.68
N VAL A 83 12.87 0.76 -1.78
CA VAL A 83 11.41 0.55 -1.96
C VAL A 83 11.02 -0.90 -1.65
N HIS A 84 11.78 -1.87 -2.16
CA HIS A 84 11.45 -3.29 -1.96
C HIS A 84 11.55 -3.70 -0.48
N GLU A 85 12.59 -3.24 0.21
CA GLU A 85 12.80 -3.54 1.63
C GLU A 85 11.70 -2.91 2.50
N ALA A 86 11.37 -1.64 2.23
CA ALA A 86 10.29 -0.95 2.92
C ALA A 86 8.95 -1.67 2.74
N MET A 87 8.63 -2.10 1.52
CA MET A 87 7.39 -2.84 1.26
C MET A 87 7.37 -4.21 1.94
N ASN A 88 8.50 -4.91 2.05
CA ASN A 88 8.56 -6.16 2.82
C ASN A 88 8.27 -5.91 4.31
N LYS A 89 8.72 -4.79 4.87
CA LYS A 89 8.36 -4.38 6.24
C LYS A 89 6.87 -4.01 6.35
N VAL A 90 6.30 -3.31 5.37
CA VAL A 90 4.85 -3.02 5.34
C VAL A 90 4.04 -4.32 5.36
N LEU A 91 4.42 -5.30 4.54
CA LEU A 91 3.75 -6.60 4.48
C LEU A 91 3.90 -7.42 5.78
N ALA A 92 5.02 -7.25 6.50
CA ALA A 92 5.22 -7.87 7.80
C ALA A 92 4.36 -7.22 8.91
N GLY A 93 3.83 -6.01 8.67
CA GLY A 93 3.02 -5.25 9.63
C GLY A 93 3.86 -4.34 10.54
N GLY A 94 3.20 -3.38 11.19
CA GLY A 94 3.85 -2.44 12.12
C GLY A 94 4.82 -1.44 11.47
N PHE A 95 4.79 -1.31 10.14
CA PHE A 95 5.61 -0.36 9.40
C PHE A 95 4.75 0.47 8.44
N SER A 96 4.94 1.80 8.48
CA SER A 96 4.32 2.73 7.53
C SER A 96 5.35 3.28 6.54
N PHE A 97 5.03 3.21 5.25
CA PHE A 97 5.92 3.68 4.19
C PHE A 97 5.44 5.01 3.61
N ILE A 98 6.22 6.05 3.86
CA ILE A 98 5.92 7.43 3.49
C ILE A 98 6.54 7.73 2.13
N MET A 99 5.68 7.90 1.12
CA MET A 99 6.09 8.06 -0.29
C MET A 99 5.08 8.90 -1.08
N ILE A 100 5.52 9.39 -2.24
CA ILE A 100 4.68 10.08 -3.22
C ILE A 100 3.57 9.14 -3.71
N LYS A 101 2.31 9.56 -3.56
CA LYS A 101 1.09 8.79 -3.85
C LYS A 101 1.14 8.09 -5.21
N ASN A 102 1.35 8.84 -6.29
CA ASN A 102 1.29 8.26 -7.64
C ASN A 102 2.34 7.17 -7.85
N TYR A 103 3.55 7.36 -7.32
CA TYR A 103 4.61 6.37 -7.43
C TYR A 103 4.29 5.11 -6.63
N ILE A 104 3.86 5.24 -5.37
CA ILE A 104 3.54 4.08 -4.54
C ILE A 104 2.33 3.32 -5.08
N MET A 105 1.33 4.03 -5.63
CA MET A 105 0.18 3.41 -6.28
C MET A 105 0.59 2.56 -7.47
N VAL A 106 1.47 3.06 -8.36
CA VAL A 106 2.02 2.24 -9.46
C VAL A 106 2.79 1.03 -8.93
N ALA A 107 3.58 1.19 -7.87
CA ALA A 107 4.35 0.10 -7.28
C ALA A 107 3.43 -0.99 -6.68
N ILE A 108 2.38 -0.58 -5.95
CA ILE A 108 1.36 -1.47 -5.37
C ILE A 108 0.59 -2.19 -6.47
N ALA A 109 0.08 -1.44 -7.44
CA ALA A 109 -0.67 -1.94 -8.58
C ALA A 109 0.13 -2.97 -9.41
N SER A 110 1.45 -2.77 -9.52
CA SER A 110 2.32 -3.64 -10.32
C SER A 110 2.82 -4.90 -9.62
N ARG A 111 3.01 -4.88 -8.30
CA ARG A 111 3.72 -5.95 -7.57
C ARG A 111 2.97 -6.53 -6.38
N TYR A 112 1.99 -5.79 -5.84
CA TYR A 112 1.31 -6.09 -4.59
C TYR A 112 -0.21 -6.17 -4.74
N THR A 113 -0.67 -6.30 -5.99
CA THR A 113 -2.07 -6.50 -6.35
C THR A 113 -2.18 -7.86 -7.01
N ASP A 114 -3.13 -8.67 -6.54
CA ASP A 114 -3.32 -10.01 -7.06
C ASP A 114 -4.04 -10.02 -8.43
N THR A 115 -4.29 -11.22 -8.95
CA THR A 115 -5.01 -11.42 -10.22
C THR A 115 -6.47 -10.96 -10.15
N TYR A 116 -7.05 -10.86 -8.95
CA TYR A 116 -8.42 -10.39 -8.70
C TYR A 116 -8.49 -8.87 -8.49
N GLY A 117 -7.36 -8.17 -8.45
CA GLY A 117 -7.31 -6.73 -8.18
C GLY A 117 -7.31 -6.37 -6.70
N GLN A 118 -7.16 -7.33 -5.79
CA GLN A 118 -7.04 -7.08 -4.36
C GLN A 118 -5.58 -6.79 -4.01
N SER A 119 -5.36 -5.72 -3.24
CA SER A 119 -4.04 -5.42 -2.70
C SER A 119 -3.94 -5.81 -1.23
N SER A 120 -2.82 -6.42 -0.86
CA SER A 120 -2.50 -6.75 0.54
C SER A 120 -2.02 -5.53 1.35
N VAL A 121 -1.92 -4.36 0.72
CA VAL A 121 -1.41 -3.14 1.33
C VAL A 121 -2.52 -2.10 1.42
N TYR A 122 -2.60 -1.45 2.56
CA TYR A 122 -3.48 -0.30 2.76
C TYR A 122 -2.75 1.00 2.43
N VAL A 123 -3.39 1.87 1.66
CA VAL A 123 -2.92 3.24 1.41
C VAL A 123 -3.84 4.17 2.18
N SER A 124 -3.26 5.03 3.02
CA SER A 124 -4.02 6.02 3.77
C SER A 124 -4.83 6.93 2.84
N LYS A 125 -6.02 7.32 3.30
CA LYS A 125 -6.87 8.29 2.60
C LYS A 125 -6.43 9.72 2.83
N GLU A 126 -5.73 9.97 3.94
CA GLU A 126 -5.22 11.29 4.27
C GLU A 126 -3.86 11.52 3.62
N GLU A 127 -3.81 12.53 2.77
CA GLU A 127 -2.58 13.01 2.15
C GLU A 127 -2.05 14.18 2.95
N PHE A 128 -0.76 14.18 3.24
CA PHE A 128 -0.09 15.37 3.74
C PHE A 128 0.62 16.05 2.57
N SER A 129 0.25 17.31 2.33
CA SER A 129 0.81 18.09 1.23
C SER A 129 2.22 18.55 1.57
N VAL A 130 3.22 17.74 1.23
CA VAL A 130 4.59 18.25 1.06
C VAL A 130 4.62 19.05 -0.24
N MET A 131 5.10 20.29 -0.21
CA MET A 131 5.27 21.15 -1.39
C MET A 131 6.38 20.64 -2.34
N SER A 132 6.47 19.35 -2.56
CA SER A 132 7.25 18.72 -3.63
C SER A 132 6.36 18.58 -4.87
N CYS A 133 5.99 19.72 -5.46
CA CYS A 133 5.42 19.72 -6.80
C CYS A 133 6.54 19.35 -7.79
N TYR A 134 6.33 18.28 -8.56
CA TYR A 134 7.11 18.05 -9.77
C TYR A 134 6.96 19.28 -10.65
N GLY A 135 8.07 19.99 -10.83
CA GLY A 135 8.12 21.22 -11.61
C GLY A 135 8.99 21.04 -12.84
N TRP A 136 8.70 21.85 -13.85
CA TRP A 136 9.62 22.00 -14.98
C TRP A 136 10.62 23.10 -14.66
N GLY A 137 11.90 22.75 -14.64
CA GLY A 137 12.98 23.72 -14.55
C GLY A 137 13.12 24.45 -15.88
N VAL A 138 12.81 25.75 -15.91
CA VAL A 138 12.96 26.61 -17.09
C VAL A 138 13.94 27.73 -16.78
N ARG A 139 14.79 28.08 -17.74
CA ARG A 139 15.73 29.20 -17.59
C ARG A 139 14.96 30.50 -17.35
N THR A 140 15.44 31.32 -16.42
CA THR A 140 14.91 32.66 -16.18
C THR A 140 14.88 33.47 -17.48
N GLY A 141 13.72 34.05 -17.80
CA GLY A 141 13.52 34.85 -19.02
C GLY A 141 13.24 34.03 -20.29
N ALA A 142 12.95 32.72 -20.19
CA ALA A 142 12.58 31.93 -21.36
C ALA A 142 11.32 32.50 -22.05
N PRO A 143 11.36 32.81 -23.36
CA PRO A 143 10.27 33.50 -24.04
C PRO A 143 8.99 32.65 -24.17
N PHE A 144 9.11 31.32 -24.02
CA PHE A 144 7.99 30.38 -24.11
C PHE A 144 7.33 30.07 -22.76
N PHE A 145 7.84 30.58 -21.64
CA PHE A 145 7.38 30.18 -20.30
C PHE A 145 5.88 30.46 -20.08
N ASN A 146 5.40 31.63 -20.52
CA ASN A 146 3.99 31.99 -20.41
C ASN A 146 3.09 31.09 -21.27
N GLN A 147 3.53 30.75 -22.49
CA GLN A 147 2.80 29.82 -23.36
C GLN A 147 2.75 28.42 -22.75
N PHE A 148 3.86 27.99 -22.15
CA PHE A 148 3.97 26.72 -21.45
C PHE A 148 3.02 26.63 -20.24
N ILE A 149 2.97 27.65 -19.38
CA ILE A 149 2.03 27.71 -18.25
C ILE A 149 0.59 27.68 -18.74
N SER A 150 0.25 28.47 -19.76
CA SER A 150 -1.10 28.50 -20.32
C SER A 150 -1.52 27.15 -20.88
N LEU A 151 -0.63 26.47 -21.62
CA LEU A 151 -0.89 25.13 -22.13
C LEU A 151 -1.07 24.12 -20.98
N ARG A 152 -0.21 24.17 -19.97
CA ARG A 152 -0.32 23.31 -18.79
C ARG A 152 -1.66 23.47 -18.08
N SER A 153 -2.08 24.72 -17.80
CA SER A 153 -3.39 24.99 -17.19
C SER A 153 -4.51 24.39 -18.03
N ARG A 154 -4.48 24.57 -19.36
CA ARG A 154 -5.50 23.99 -20.24
C ARG A 154 -5.51 22.45 -20.23
N LEU A 155 -4.35 21.81 -20.06
CA LEU A 155 -4.27 20.35 -19.92
C LEU A 155 -4.84 19.87 -18.57
N GLU A 156 -4.59 20.63 -17.49
CA GLU A 156 -5.15 20.40 -16.16
C GLU A 156 -6.67 20.60 -16.17
N ASP A 157 -7.16 21.72 -16.70
CA ASP A 157 -8.58 22.06 -16.80
C ASP A 157 -9.37 21.08 -17.68
N ALA A 158 -8.72 20.51 -18.71
CA ALA A 158 -9.31 19.48 -19.55
C ALA A 158 -9.32 18.07 -18.90
N GLY A 159 -8.74 17.91 -17.70
CA GLY A 159 -8.63 16.62 -17.01
C GLY A 159 -7.67 15.64 -17.71
N LEU A 160 -6.84 16.10 -18.64
CA LEU A 160 -5.97 15.22 -19.44
C LEU A 160 -4.86 14.60 -18.59
N ILE A 161 -4.34 15.33 -17.60
CA ILE A 161 -3.28 14.81 -16.73
C ILE A 161 -3.79 13.66 -15.86
N GLU A 162 -4.98 13.80 -15.28
CA GLU A 162 -5.63 12.74 -14.48
C GLU A 162 -5.92 11.52 -15.36
N THR A 163 -6.59 11.74 -16.51
CA THR A 163 -6.91 10.68 -17.48
C THR A 163 -5.68 9.91 -17.92
N TRP A 164 -4.56 10.59 -18.23
CA TRP A 164 -3.31 9.92 -18.60
C TRP A 164 -2.68 9.15 -17.45
N THR A 165 -2.73 9.68 -16.23
CA THR A 165 -2.18 9.00 -15.06
C THR A 165 -2.94 7.71 -14.81
N ASP A 166 -4.27 7.76 -14.87
CA ASP A 166 -5.14 6.59 -14.70
C ASP A 166 -4.95 5.58 -15.82
N THR A 167 -4.90 6.03 -17.08
CA THR A 167 -4.67 5.15 -18.24
C THR A 167 -3.32 4.44 -18.13
N ILE A 168 -2.25 5.15 -17.75
CA ILE A 168 -0.92 4.56 -17.55
C ILE A 168 -0.94 3.54 -16.40
N MET A 169 -1.67 3.82 -15.32
CA MET A 169 -1.84 2.88 -14.22
C MET A 169 -2.58 1.62 -14.66
N GLU A 170 -3.71 1.77 -15.35
CA GLU A 170 -4.51 0.67 -15.89
C GLU A 170 -3.72 -0.19 -16.87
N ASP A 171 -3.01 0.44 -17.81
CA ASP A 171 -2.13 -0.23 -18.76
C ASP A 171 -1.05 -1.03 -18.05
N ARG A 172 -0.45 -0.45 -17.01
CA ARG A 172 0.59 -1.12 -16.23
C ARG A 172 0.04 -2.32 -15.47
N VAL A 173 -1.14 -2.19 -14.85
CA VAL A 173 -1.81 -3.30 -14.17
C VAL A 173 -2.11 -4.43 -15.16
N ARG A 174 -2.71 -4.09 -16.30
CA ARG A 174 -3.04 -5.05 -17.36
C ARG A 174 -1.80 -5.79 -17.86
N SER A 175 -0.74 -5.08 -18.20
CA SER A 175 0.52 -5.67 -18.68
C SER A 175 1.14 -6.62 -17.65
N ASN A 176 1.11 -6.27 -16.36
CA ASN A 176 1.62 -7.17 -15.31
C ASN A 176 0.74 -8.41 -15.12
N ARG A 177 -0.58 -8.30 -15.25
CA ARG A 177 -1.50 -9.45 -15.20
C ARG A 177 -1.25 -10.41 -16.36
N GLU A 178 -1.08 -9.88 -17.58
CA GLU A 178 -0.75 -10.69 -18.75
C GLU A 178 0.58 -11.42 -18.58
N LYS A 179 1.60 -10.73 -18.05
CA LYS A 179 2.90 -11.34 -17.75
C LYS A 179 2.80 -12.43 -16.67
N ALA A 180 2.09 -12.18 -15.57
CA ALA A 180 1.88 -13.15 -14.51
C ALA A 180 1.14 -14.41 -15.00
N LYS A 181 0.16 -14.24 -15.90
CA LYS A 181 -0.53 -15.37 -16.55
C LYS A 181 0.43 -16.18 -17.42
N SER A 182 1.22 -15.51 -18.27
CA SER A 182 2.24 -16.16 -19.11
C SER A 182 3.28 -16.93 -18.28
N ASP A 183 3.72 -16.38 -17.15
CA ASP A 183 4.69 -17.03 -16.26
C ASP A 183 4.06 -18.27 -15.57
N SER A 184 2.79 -18.17 -15.16
CA SER A 184 2.05 -19.30 -14.59
C SER A 184 1.85 -20.44 -15.60
N ASP A 185 1.43 -20.12 -16.83
CA ASP A 185 1.25 -21.09 -17.91
C ASP A 185 2.58 -21.78 -18.25
N THR A 186 3.67 -21.02 -18.29
CA THR A 186 5.03 -21.55 -18.51
C THR A 186 5.44 -22.51 -17.39
N GLN A 187 5.20 -22.16 -16.12
CA GLN A 187 5.47 -23.05 -14.99
C GLN A 187 4.65 -24.35 -15.04
N GLN A 188 3.37 -24.27 -15.40
CA GLN A 188 2.51 -25.44 -15.57
C GLN A 188 3.01 -26.36 -16.69
N LEU A 189 3.41 -25.80 -17.83
CA LEU A 189 4.00 -26.57 -18.93
C LEU A 189 5.31 -27.26 -18.55
N LEU A 190 6.15 -26.59 -17.74
CA LEU A 190 7.38 -27.19 -17.22
C LEU A 190 7.09 -28.34 -16.24
N ILE A 191 6.09 -28.20 -15.36
CA ILE A 191 5.66 -29.27 -14.44
C ILE A 191 5.10 -30.47 -15.23
N GLN A 192 4.27 -30.23 -16.25
CA GLN A 192 3.74 -31.29 -17.11
C GLN A 192 4.86 -32.02 -17.86
N ARG A 193 5.82 -31.29 -18.46
CA ARG A 193 6.98 -31.88 -19.14
C ARG A 193 7.89 -32.67 -18.18
N GLY A 194 8.14 -32.13 -16.99
CA GLY A 194 8.93 -32.82 -15.95
C GLY A 194 8.32 -34.15 -15.51
N ASN A 195 6.99 -34.24 -15.44
CA ASN A 195 6.29 -35.49 -15.12
C ASN A 195 6.35 -36.52 -16.26
N THR A 196 6.44 -36.11 -17.53
CA THR A 196 6.61 -37.05 -18.66
C THR A 196 8.01 -37.65 -18.78
N LEU A 197 9.03 -37.05 -18.14
CA LEU A 197 10.43 -37.50 -18.21
C LEU A 197 10.91 -38.27 -16.97
N ARG A 198 10.06 -38.48 -15.95
CA ARG A 198 10.35 -39.42 -14.86
C ARG A 198 10.20 -40.86 -15.36
N ARG A 199 11.17 -41.35 -16.15
CA ARG A 199 11.41 -42.79 -16.22
C ARG A 199 11.86 -43.24 -14.81
N PRO A 200 11.30 -44.34 -14.27
CA PRO A 200 11.70 -44.84 -12.96
C PRO A 200 13.16 -45.27 -13.01
N THR A 201 14.05 -44.46 -12.46
CA THR A 201 15.44 -44.86 -12.22
C THR A 201 15.43 -45.87 -11.07
N ARG A 202 15.46 -47.17 -11.40
CA ARG A 202 15.71 -48.22 -10.41
C ARG A 202 17.13 -48.03 -9.85
N ILE A 203 17.22 -47.51 -8.63
CA ILE A 203 18.45 -47.55 -7.85
C ILE A 203 18.60 -48.99 -7.37
N LYS A 204 19.54 -49.75 -7.95
CA LYS A 204 20.00 -51.02 -7.38
C LYS A 204 20.97 -50.68 -6.26
N LEU A 205 20.54 -50.92 -5.02
CA LEU A 205 21.45 -50.98 -3.88
C LEU A 205 22.19 -52.33 -3.96
N TYR A 206 23.52 -52.26 -4.04
CA TYR A 206 24.39 -53.43 -3.86
C TYR A 206 24.81 -53.46 -2.39
N SER A 207 24.56 -54.60 -1.75
CA SER A 207 25.08 -55.00 -0.44
C SER A 207 26.57 -55.30 -0.51
#